data_AF-A0A972LGQ5-F1
#
_entry.id   AF-A0A972LGQ5-F1
#
_cell.length_a   1.000
_cell.length_b   1.000
_cell.length_c   1.000
_cell.angle_alpha   90.00
_cell.angle_beta   90.00
_cell.angle_gamma   90.00
#
_symmetry.space_group_name_H-M   'P 1'
#
loop_
_entity.id
_entity.type
_entity.pdbx_description
1 polymer ?
#
loop_
_entity_poly.entity_id
_entity_poly.type
_entity_poly.pdbx_seq_one_letter_code
_entity_poly.pdbx_strand_id
1 'polypeptide(L)'
;MRRTIIFVVILIIATANMVVFASGLKIPEITVLDSISNIYEPVRFDHATHSMIAERCVVCHHEHPSNADLCKNCHGLDDSIFKKSLSSTFMNCDNCHGKYDPSNPGMPGLKVAYHRKCFQCHKGMGMIGEDPKGCTQICHARKIKSE
;
A
#
# COMPACT_ATOMS: atom_id res chain seq x y z
N MET A 1 -28.71 0.75 50.95
CA MET A 1 -28.63 -0.52 50.20
C MET A 1 -29.12 -0.37 48.75
N ARG A 2 -30.37 0.04 48.50
CA ARG A 2 -30.94 0.16 47.13
C ARG A 2 -30.23 1.18 46.22
N ARG A 3 -29.76 2.31 46.78
CA ARG A 3 -28.98 3.34 46.04
C ARG A 3 -27.57 2.87 45.69
N THR A 4 -26.91 2.13 46.59
CA THR A 4 -25.57 1.59 46.40
C THR A 4 -25.52 0.53 45.30
N ILE A 5 -26.56 -0.31 45.21
CA ILE A 5 -26.70 -1.33 44.15
C ILE A 5 -26.88 -0.68 42.77
N ILE A 6 -27.64 0.42 42.67
CA ILE A 6 -27.83 1.15 41.41
C ILE A 6 -26.51 1.75 40.90
N PHE A 7 -25.70 2.34 41.79
CA PHE A 7 -24.39 2.89 41.39
C PHE A 7 -23.40 1.82 40.93
N VAL A 8 -23.39 0.64 41.57
CA VAL A 8 -22.53 -0.48 41.17
C VAL A 8 -22.96 -1.06 39.82
N VAL A 9 -24.28 -1.19 39.56
CA VAL A 9 -24.79 -1.66 38.27
C VAL A 9 -24.49 -0.67 37.13
N ILE A 10 -24.59 0.65 37.38
CA ILE A 10 -24.23 1.68 36.40
C ILE A 10 -22.71 1.65 36.10
N LEU A 11 -21.87 1.42 37.11
CA LEU A 11 -20.42 1.33 36.91
C LEU A 11 -20.02 0.10 36.08
N ILE A 12 -20.68 -1.05 36.30
CA ILE A 12 -20.44 -2.29 35.55
C ILE A 12 -20.90 -2.15 34.08
N ILE A 13 -22.04 -1.49 33.85
CA ILE A 13 -22.52 -1.19 32.49
C ILE A 13 -21.58 -0.19 31.79
N ALA A 14 -21.04 0.79 32.52
CA ALA A 14 -20.07 1.75 31.97
C ALA A 14 -18.74 1.09 31.56
N THR A 15 -18.26 0.10 32.33
CA THR A 15 -17.04 -0.66 31.96
C THR A 15 -17.27 -1.65 30.81
N ALA A 16 -18.47 -2.22 30.69
CA ALA A 16 -18.80 -3.17 29.62
C ALA A 16 -18.85 -2.52 28.22
N ASN A 17 -19.08 -1.21 28.14
CA ASN A 17 -19.15 -0.47 26.88
C ASN A 17 -17.81 0.11 26.38
N MET A 18 -16.71 -0.04 27.14
CA MET A 18 -15.38 0.45 26.72
C MET A 18 -14.60 -0.58 25.88
N VAL A 19 -15.11 -1.81 25.72
CA VAL A 19 -14.51 -2.85 24.87
C VAL A 19 -15.12 -2.78 23.46
N VAL A 20 -15.21 -1.58 22.89
CA VAL A 20 -15.64 -1.40 21.49
C VAL A 20 -14.38 -1.41 20.62
N PHE A 21 -14.06 -2.63 20.17
CA PHE A 21 -13.32 -2.99 18.96
C PHE A 21 -12.48 -1.88 18.29
N ALA A 22 -11.18 -1.90 18.56
CA ALA A 22 -10.19 -1.43 17.60
C ALA A 22 -10.23 -2.36 16.37
N SER A 23 -11.11 -2.07 15.42
CA SER A 23 -11.09 -2.68 14.09
C SER A 23 -9.84 -2.20 13.37
N GLY A 24 -8.70 -2.85 13.64
CA GLY A 24 -7.45 -2.58 12.96
C GLY A 24 -7.62 -2.71 11.46
N LEU A 25 -7.09 -1.73 10.73
CA LEU A 25 -7.05 -1.76 9.27
C LEU A 25 -6.31 -3.04 8.83
N LYS A 26 -6.95 -3.91 8.02
CA LYS A 26 -6.30 -5.13 7.50
C LYS A 26 -5.33 -4.75 6.38
N ILE A 27 -4.12 -4.38 6.77
CA ILE A 27 -3.02 -4.09 5.86
C ILE A 27 -2.25 -5.41 5.61
N PRO A 28 -2.02 -5.81 4.35
CA PRO A 28 -1.28 -7.02 4.06
C PRO A 28 0.18 -6.87 4.52
N GLU A 29 0.72 -7.92 5.12
CA GLU A 29 2.15 -8.00 5.46
C GLU A 29 2.98 -8.27 4.21
N ILE A 30 2.51 -9.21 3.38
CA ILE A 30 3.08 -9.54 2.07
C ILE A 30 2.01 -9.32 0.99
N THR A 31 2.41 -8.70 -0.11
CA THR A 31 1.61 -8.61 -1.34
C THR A 31 2.35 -9.34 -2.46
N VAL A 32 1.65 -10.20 -3.20
CA VAL A 32 2.24 -10.88 -4.37
C VAL A 32 1.87 -10.09 -5.61
N LEU A 33 2.86 -9.62 -6.37
CA LEU A 33 2.67 -8.92 -7.64
C LEU A 33 2.83 -9.93 -8.78
N ASP A 34 1.72 -10.46 -9.28
CA ASP A 34 1.68 -11.54 -10.27
C ASP A 34 0.98 -11.16 -11.59
N SER A 35 0.35 -9.98 -11.68
CA SER A 35 -0.42 -9.49 -12.86
C SER A 35 0.36 -9.55 -14.18
N ILE A 36 1.70 -9.54 -14.15
CA ILE A 36 2.59 -9.65 -15.32
C ILE A 36 3.69 -10.70 -15.15
N SER A 37 3.37 -11.81 -14.48
CA SER A 37 4.31 -12.91 -14.22
C SER A 37 4.48 -13.89 -15.40
N ASN A 38 4.49 -13.43 -16.64
CA ASN A 38 4.58 -14.31 -17.81
C ASN A 38 6.00 -14.84 -18.09
N ILE A 39 7.04 -14.04 -17.80
CA ILE A 39 8.46 -14.36 -18.08
C ILE A 39 9.26 -14.57 -16.79
N TYR A 40 8.86 -13.90 -15.71
CA TYR A 40 9.48 -13.96 -14.40
C TYR A 40 8.48 -14.44 -13.36
N GLU A 41 8.98 -15.04 -12.29
CA GLU A 41 8.17 -15.41 -11.13
C GLU A 41 7.54 -14.15 -10.49
N PRO A 42 6.38 -14.28 -9.84
CA PRO A 42 5.78 -13.18 -9.10
C PRO A 42 6.75 -12.55 -8.10
N VAL A 43 6.67 -11.21 -7.96
CA VAL A 43 7.42 -10.52 -6.91
C VAL A 43 6.66 -10.70 -5.59
N ARG A 44 7.29 -11.32 -4.60
CA ARG A 44 6.78 -11.31 -3.23
C ARG A 44 7.22 -10.01 -2.56
N PHE A 45 6.32 -9.03 -2.54
CA PHE A 45 6.58 -7.71 -1.96
C PHE A 45 6.29 -7.73 -0.46
N ASP A 46 7.32 -7.51 0.36
CA ASP A 46 7.18 -7.34 1.81
C ASP A 46 6.63 -5.94 2.13
N HIS A 47 5.30 -5.84 2.12
CA HIS A 47 4.60 -4.59 2.33
C HIS A 47 4.87 -4.01 3.73
N ALA A 48 4.93 -4.86 4.77
CA ALA A 48 5.20 -4.41 6.13
C ALA A 48 6.56 -3.71 6.24
N THR A 49 7.64 -4.35 5.80
CA THR A 49 9.00 -3.77 5.82
C THR A 49 9.07 -2.49 5.00
N HIS A 50 8.53 -2.50 3.77
CA HIS A 50 8.58 -1.31 2.92
C HIS A 50 7.75 -0.16 3.48
N SER A 51 6.61 -0.44 4.12
CA SER A 51 5.79 0.61 4.74
C SER A 51 6.49 1.27 5.93
N MET A 52 7.32 0.52 6.67
CA MET A 52 8.14 1.07 7.75
C MET A 52 9.26 1.96 7.21
N ILE A 53 9.95 1.53 6.14
CA ILE A 53 11.06 2.28 5.53
C ILE A 53 10.56 3.53 4.82
N ALA A 54 9.45 3.44 4.11
CA ALA A 54 8.91 4.56 3.32
C ALA A 54 8.26 5.63 4.20
N GLU A 55 7.92 5.30 5.46
CA GLU A 55 7.22 6.12 6.47
C GLU A 55 5.79 6.57 6.08
N ARG A 56 5.54 6.83 4.80
CA ARG A 56 4.28 7.36 4.26
C ARG A 56 3.73 6.46 3.17
N CYS A 57 2.45 6.11 3.26
CA CYS A 57 1.79 5.24 2.27
C CYS A 57 1.75 5.87 0.87
N VAL A 58 1.73 7.21 0.77
CA VAL A 58 1.73 7.95 -0.50
C VAL A 58 2.99 7.73 -1.34
N VAL A 59 4.06 7.21 -0.72
CA VAL A 59 5.27 6.84 -1.44
C VAL A 59 4.94 5.77 -2.47
N CYS A 60 4.21 4.71 -2.12
CA CYS A 60 3.87 3.64 -3.07
C CYS A 60 2.51 3.85 -3.72
N HIS A 61 1.54 4.34 -2.95
CA HIS A 61 0.18 4.59 -3.42
C HIS A 61 0.06 6.04 -3.87
N HIS A 62 0.04 6.29 -5.17
CA HIS A 62 -0.29 7.63 -5.63
C HIS A 62 -1.79 7.91 -5.45
N GLU A 63 -2.11 9.18 -5.22
CA GLU A 63 -3.48 9.64 -5.25
C GLU A 63 -3.71 10.35 -6.59
N HIS A 64 -4.82 10.02 -7.25
CA HIS A 64 -5.29 10.83 -8.35
C HIS A 64 -6.23 11.91 -7.82
N PRO A 65 -6.12 13.16 -8.28
CA PRO A 65 -7.01 14.21 -7.86
C PRO A 65 -8.45 13.90 -8.29
N SER A 66 -9.33 13.58 -7.35
CA SER A 66 -10.77 13.76 -7.54
C SER A 66 -11.15 15.10 -6.91
N ASN A 67 -10.82 16.23 -7.57
CA ASN A 67 -11.09 17.60 -7.10
C ASN A 67 -10.56 17.99 -5.70
N ALA A 68 -9.87 17.09 -4.99
CA ALA A 68 -9.33 17.30 -3.65
C ALA A 68 -8.09 18.21 -3.62
N ASP A 69 -7.42 18.40 -4.75
CA ASP A 69 -6.21 19.25 -4.86
C ASP A 69 -6.46 20.71 -4.52
N LEU A 70 -7.69 21.21 -4.71
CA LEU A 70 -8.08 22.56 -4.29
C LEU A 70 -8.15 22.69 -2.76
N CYS A 71 -8.35 21.59 -2.03
CA CYS A 71 -8.54 21.57 -0.57
C CYS A 71 -7.29 21.09 0.20
N LYS A 72 -6.44 20.26 -0.43
CA LYS A 72 -5.19 19.71 0.14
C LYS A 72 -4.15 20.77 0.50
N ASN A 73 -4.17 21.92 -0.17
CA ASN A 73 -3.25 23.03 0.12
C ASN A 73 -3.51 23.67 1.50
N CYS A 74 -4.71 23.49 2.07
CA CYS A 74 -5.09 24.04 3.37
C CYS A 74 -5.13 22.97 4.49
N HIS A 75 -5.53 21.74 4.15
CA HIS A 75 -5.53 20.60 5.08
C HIS A 75 -4.98 19.37 4.37
N GLY A 76 -3.65 19.25 4.34
CA GLY A 76 -2.99 18.05 3.84
C GLY A 76 -3.64 16.80 4.44
N LEU A 77 -3.97 15.82 3.60
CA LEU A 77 -4.58 14.59 4.07
C LEU A 77 -3.63 13.94 5.08
N ASP A 78 -4.09 13.83 6.32
CA ASP A 78 -3.38 13.12 7.37
C ASP A 78 -3.20 11.64 6.97
N ASP A 79 -2.05 11.07 7.32
CA ASP A 79 -1.70 9.70 6.94
C ASP A 79 -2.72 8.68 7.49
N SER A 80 -3.45 8.99 8.58
CA SER A 80 -4.53 8.14 9.09
C SER A 80 -5.77 8.13 8.19
N ILE A 81 -6.11 9.27 7.58
CA ILE A 81 -7.23 9.41 6.65
C ILE A 81 -6.90 8.67 5.35
N PHE A 82 -5.67 8.83 4.87
CA PHE A 82 -5.20 8.11 3.69
C PHE A 82 -5.17 6.60 3.92
N LYS A 83 -4.68 6.14 5.08
CA LYS A 83 -4.75 4.71 5.45
C LYS A 83 -6.19 4.20 5.40
N LYS A 84 -7.16 4.95 5.94
CA LYS A 84 -8.57 4.54 5.90
C LYS A 84 -9.11 4.42 4.48
N SER A 85 -8.80 5.35 3.58
CA SER A 85 -9.26 5.27 2.19
C SER A 85 -8.65 4.07 1.46
N LEU A 86 -7.39 3.72 1.72
CA LEU A 86 -6.77 2.53 1.12
C LEU A 86 -7.53 1.23 1.42
N SER A 87 -8.14 1.11 2.61
CA SER A 87 -8.91 -0.10 2.97
C SER A 87 -10.24 -0.27 2.24
N SER A 88 -10.80 0.80 1.67
CA SER A 88 -12.11 0.78 1.02
C SER A 88 -12.09 1.13 -0.46
N THR A 89 -11.02 1.77 -0.96
CA THR A 89 -10.99 2.32 -2.33
C THR A 89 -9.69 2.06 -3.09
N PHE A 90 -8.74 1.28 -2.54
CA PHE A 90 -7.50 1.00 -3.25
C PHE A 90 -7.75 0.16 -4.51
N MET A 91 -7.30 0.67 -5.66
CA MET A 91 -7.31 -0.02 -6.94
C MET A 91 -5.91 -0.55 -7.24
N ASN A 92 -5.83 -1.80 -7.73
CA ASN A 92 -4.58 -2.36 -8.21
C ASN A 92 -4.01 -1.51 -9.35
N CYS A 93 -2.68 -1.49 -9.47
CA CYS A 93 -1.97 -0.69 -10.47
C CYS A 93 -2.43 -0.99 -11.91
N ASP A 94 -2.80 -2.25 -12.18
CA ASP A 94 -3.23 -2.73 -13.49
C ASP A 94 -4.63 -2.25 -13.92
N ASN A 95 -5.43 -1.68 -13.01
CA ASN A 95 -6.69 -1.03 -13.38
C ASN A 95 -6.47 0.17 -14.30
N CYS A 96 -5.34 0.87 -14.15
CA CYS A 96 -4.98 2.02 -14.99
C CYS A 96 -3.74 1.74 -15.85
N HIS A 97 -2.71 1.13 -15.26
CA HIS A 97 -1.48 0.81 -15.97
C HIS A 97 -1.61 -0.55 -16.68
N GLY A 98 -2.20 -0.54 -17.87
CA GLY A 98 -2.34 -1.73 -18.71
C GLY A 98 -1.17 -1.93 -19.68
N LYS A 99 -1.49 -2.37 -20.89
CA LYS A 99 -0.57 -2.35 -22.03
C LYS A 99 -0.25 -0.90 -22.41
N TYR A 100 0.99 -0.63 -22.79
CA TYR A 100 1.38 0.71 -23.26
C TYR A 100 0.58 1.11 -24.51
N ASP A 101 0.01 2.32 -24.47
CA ASP A 101 -0.73 2.93 -25.58
C ASP A 101 0.08 4.12 -26.14
N PRO A 102 0.55 4.05 -27.40
CA PRO A 102 1.25 5.16 -28.05
C PRO A 102 0.43 6.45 -28.13
N SER A 103 -0.90 6.36 -28.09
CA SER A 103 -1.81 7.52 -28.13
C SER A 103 -1.88 8.25 -26.78
N ASN A 104 -1.43 7.61 -25.70
CA ASN A 104 -1.32 8.19 -24.37
C ASN A 104 0.09 7.95 -23.78
N PRO A 105 1.14 8.57 -24.36
CA PRO A 105 2.53 8.27 -24.01
C PRO A 105 2.90 8.65 -22.56
N GLY A 106 2.10 9.52 -21.92
CA GLY A 106 2.26 9.90 -20.51
C GLY A 106 1.91 8.79 -19.53
N MET A 107 1.09 7.80 -19.94
CA MET A 107 0.69 6.68 -19.10
C MET A 107 1.60 5.47 -19.35
N PRO A 108 2.53 5.14 -18.43
CA PRO A 108 3.37 3.96 -18.60
C PRO A 108 2.52 2.68 -18.50
N GLY A 109 2.88 1.66 -19.27
CA GLY A 109 2.32 0.33 -19.05
C GLY A 109 2.80 -0.29 -17.72
N LEU A 110 2.12 -1.35 -17.27
CA LEU A 110 2.30 -1.92 -15.92
C LEU A 110 3.75 -2.22 -15.53
N LYS A 111 4.49 -2.86 -16.45
CA LYS A 111 5.91 -3.21 -16.24
C LYS A 111 6.75 -1.97 -15.90
N VAL A 112 6.54 -0.89 -16.64
CA VAL A 112 7.30 0.36 -16.45
C VAL A 112 6.84 1.06 -15.17
N ALA A 113 5.55 1.02 -14.85
CA ALA A 113 5.02 1.57 -13.60
C ALA A 113 5.66 0.91 -12.37
N TYR A 114 5.70 -0.43 -12.31
CA TYR A 114 6.37 -1.15 -11.23
C TYR A 114 7.86 -0.81 -11.14
N HIS A 115 8.61 -0.89 -12.24
CA HIS A 115 10.05 -0.60 -12.22
C HIS A 115 10.34 0.84 -11.79
N ARG A 116 9.59 1.83 -12.28
CA ARG A 116 9.75 3.22 -11.84
C ARG A 116 9.53 3.35 -10.34
N LYS A 117 8.47 2.74 -9.80
CA LYS A 117 8.13 2.84 -8.38
C LYS A 117 9.18 2.19 -7.48
N CYS A 118 9.61 0.97 -7.81
CA CYS A 118 10.64 0.27 -7.04
C CYS A 118 12.00 0.97 -7.14
N PHE A 119 12.41 1.35 -8.35
CA PHE A 119 13.72 1.96 -8.57
C PHE A 119 13.79 3.39 -8.03
N GLN A 120 12.68 4.10 -7.91
CA GLN A 120 12.67 5.45 -7.33
C GLN A 120 13.27 5.48 -5.91
N CYS A 121 13.03 4.44 -5.10
CA CYS A 121 13.62 4.34 -3.78
C CYS A 121 14.94 3.55 -3.84
N HIS A 122 14.96 2.40 -4.51
CA HIS A 122 16.11 1.50 -4.52
C HIS A 122 17.36 2.08 -5.20
N LYS A 123 17.19 2.99 -6.15
CA LYS A 123 18.32 3.62 -6.85
C LYS A 123 19.09 4.52 -5.88
N GLY A 124 20.35 4.17 -5.63
CA GLY A 124 21.22 4.89 -4.70
C GLY A 124 21.10 4.44 -3.23
N MET A 125 20.28 3.42 -2.91
CA MET A 125 20.29 2.81 -1.58
C MET A 125 21.53 1.96 -1.37
N GLY A 126 22.13 2.03 -0.18
CA GLY A 126 23.44 1.45 0.14
C GLY A 126 23.60 -0.06 -0.12
N MET A 127 22.51 -0.84 -0.08
CA MET A 127 22.54 -2.28 -0.36
C MET A 127 22.29 -2.63 -1.84
N ILE A 128 21.87 -1.67 -2.65
CA ILE A 128 21.42 -1.91 -4.05
C ILE A 128 22.35 -1.23 -5.06
N GLY A 129 22.88 -0.05 -4.74
CA GLY A 129 23.73 0.75 -5.63
C GLY A 129 22.95 1.63 -6.62
N GLU A 130 23.64 2.19 -7.61
CA GLU A 130 23.05 3.14 -8.56
C GLU A 130 22.19 2.51 -9.67
N ASP A 131 22.31 1.21 -9.90
CA ASP A 131 21.54 0.49 -10.91
C ASP A 131 21.08 -0.88 -10.37
N PRO A 132 19.92 -1.39 -10.82
CA PRO A 132 19.52 -2.76 -10.52
C PRO A 132 20.62 -3.71 -10.99
N LYS A 133 21.20 -4.47 -10.05
CA LYS A 133 22.34 -5.35 -10.32
C LYS A 133 22.05 -6.43 -11.37
N GLY A 134 20.77 -6.69 -11.66
CA GLY A 134 20.27 -7.46 -12.77
C GLY A 134 18.78 -7.76 -12.61
N CYS A 135 18.15 -8.34 -13.65
CA CYS A 135 16.71 -8.61 -13.63
C CYS A 135 16.30 -9.60 -12.53
N THR A 136 17.15 -10.58 -12.21
CA THR A 136 16.76 -11.73 -11.38
C THR A 136 17.36 -11.77 -9.98
N GLN A 137 18.06 -10.72 -9.59
CA GLN A 137 18.94 -10.79 -8.42
C GLN A 137 18.25 -10.32 -7.12
N ILE A 138 17.27 -9.43 -7.24
CA ILE A 138 16.66 -8.76 -6.08
C ILE A 138 15.15 -8.93 -6.06
N CYS A 139 14.46 -8.65 -7.17
CA CYS A 139 13.00 -8.52 -7.15
C CYS A 139 12.24 -9.78 -7.61
N HIS A 140 12.62 -10.38 -8.74
CA HIS A 140 11.87 -11.51 -9.32
C HIS A 140 12.78 -12.54 -9.97
N ALA A 141 12.59 -13.83 -9.66
CA ALA A 141 13.34 -14.90 -10.32
C ALA A 141 12.87 -15.12 -11.77
N ARG A 142 13.70 -15.73 -12.61
CA ARG A 142 13.26 -16.17 -13.95
C ARG A 142 12.33 -17.37 -13.77
N LYS A 143 11.22 -17.42 -14.53
CA LYS A 143 10.41 -18.63 -14.58
C LYS A 143 11.22 -19.77 -15.20
N ILE A 144 11.29 -20.89 -14.51
CA ILE A 144 11.81 -22.12 -15.10
C ILE A 144 10.74 -22.59 -16.07
N LYS A 145 11.08 -22.80 -17.35
CA LYS A 145 10.14 -23.43 -18.29
C LYS A 145 9.84 -24.83 -17.73
N SER A 146 8.59 -25.09 -17.36
CA SER A 146 8.11 -26.46 -17.22
C SER A 146 8.13 -27.09 -18.61
N GLU A 147 8.88 -28.18 -18.75
CA GLU A 147 8.87 -29.04 -19.94
C GLU A 147 7.50 -29.68 -20.18
#